data_AF-A0A562GQI3-F1
#
_entry.id   AF-A0A562GQI3-F1
#
_cell.length_a   1.000
_cell.length_b   1.000
_cell.length_c   1.000
_cell.angle_alpha   90.00
_cell.angle_beta   90.00
_cell.angle_gamma   90.00
#
_symmetry.space_group_name_H-M   'P 1'
#
loop_
_entity.id
_entity.type
_entity.pdbx_description
1 polymer ?
#
loop_
_entity_poly.entity_id
_entity_poly.type
_entity_poly.pdbx_seq_one_letter_code
_entity_poly.pdbx_strand_id
1 'polypeptide(L)'
;MLYNVNGGLNTWQDCNIAVLPYIFSLSIAYYFKLAIDIFLVYTGFEVIKVTIFLRRVKADIDAGKLASAVLYPERHATKLDHLIRIGDVIGHRDSLTQLQQKILSTAISLVYSSGEFDYTRASCKMPINQFLKFCNSKQENMYHNLLCEIEKVASKGIWLYEKKHKRLARTHWFQTIEYADGDIAFQFANKILDLIATIGPNDVERQLIKEIQYKGKYTRAIFEIISSSKTTGVTEYSIPELMKRLSLEHTRYSYGQLKLRVLEPSLQEIYDQDDAIFVQFGPTFSGRRVEELWFKVTTGEEARKLREKEPKFKFALPKEKPIEQTMA
;
A
#
# COMPACT_ATOMS: atom_id res chain seq x y z
N MET A 1 -38.36 8.57 1.14
CA MET A 1 -39.40 8.60 0.08
C MET A 1 -39.39 10.02 -0.48
N LEU A 2 -39.24 10.32 -1.76
CA LEU A 2 -39.17 9.56 -3.00
C LEU A 2 -38.26 10.37 -3.94
N TYR A 3 -37.52 9.67 -4.79
CA TYR A 3 -36.80 10.23 -5.93
C TYR A 3 -37.73 11.08 -6.80
N ASN A 4 -37.22 12.19 -7.33
CA ASN A 4 -37.58 12.59 -8.68
C ASN A 4 -36.35 13.07 -9.46
N VAL A 5 -36.30 12.61 -10.71
CA VAL A 5 -35.23 12.68 -11.69
C VAL A 5 -35.62 13.73 -12.73
N ASN A 6 -34.63 14.41 -13.29
CA ASN A 6 -34.66 15.35 -14.42
C ASN A 6 -35.15 16.78 -14.17
N GLY A 7 -34.37 17.72 -14.69
CA GLY A 7 -34.76 19.12 -14.88
C GLY A 7 -33.67 20.08 -14.41
N GLY A 8 -32.76 20.45 -15.32
CA GLY A 8 -31.76 21.46 -15.04
C GLY A 8 -32.41 22.77 -14.64
N LEU A 9 -31.95 23.35 -13.54
CA LEU A 9 -32.25 24.72 -13.14
C LEU A 9 -30.99 25.31 -12.51
N ASN A 10 -30.40 26.27 -13.22
CA ASN A 10 -29.36 27.15 -12.72
C ASN A 10 -29.96 27.92 -11.54
N THR A 11 -29.59 27.56 -10.32
CA THR A 11 -29.92 28.35 -9.14
C THR A 11 -28.95 29.51 -9.07
N TRP A 12 -29.40 30.69 -9.48
CA TRP A 12 -28.70 31.95 -9.27
C TRP A 12 -28.83 32.34 -7.80
N GLN A 13 -27.69 32.54 -7.12
CA GLN A 13 -27.66 33.11 -5.78
C GLN A 13 -27.23 34.57 -5.90
N ASP A 14 -28.15 35.49 -5.61
CA ASP A 14 -27.85 36.92 -5.56
C ASP A 14 -27.04 37.23 -4.29
N CYS A 15 -25.77 37.63 -4.46
CA CYS A 15 -24.95 38.17 -3.39
C CYS A 15 -24.75 39.67 -3.64
N ASN A 16 -25.36 40.53 -2.81
CA ASN A 16 -25.07 41.96 -2.79
C ASN A 16 -23.74 42.19 -2.04
N ILE A 17 -22.69 42.57 -2.75
CA ILE A 17 -21.44 43.05 -2.14
C ILE A 17 -21.37 44.56 -2.33
N ALA A 18 -21.38 45.32 -1.24
CA ALA A 18 -21.11 46.75 -1.26
C ALA A 18 -19.61 46.98 -1.47
N VAL A 19 -19.23 47.65 -2.55
CA VAL A 19 -17.82 47.93 -2.89
C VAL A 19 -17.43 49.29 -2.30
N LEU A 20 -16.57 49.28 -1.28
CA LEU A 20 -15.80 50.47 -0.86
C LEU A 20 -14.51 50.56 -1.68
N PRO A 21 -14.05 51.76 -2.05
CA PRO A 21 -12.99 51.93 -3.04
C PRO A 21 -11.62 51.90 -2.34
N TYR A 22 -11.06 50.73 -2.06
CA TYR A 22 -9.61 50.63 -1.81
C TYR A 22 -9.03 49.34 -2.40
N ILE A 23 -7.91 49.56 -3.09
CA ILE A 23 -7.07 48.65 -3.86
C ILE A 23 -6.82 47.33 -3.11
N PHE A 24 -7.20 46.19 -3.70
CA PHE A 24 -6.61 44.89 -3.37
C PHE A 24 -6.03 44.24 -4.62
N SER A 25 -4.70 44.12 -4.59
CA SER A 25 -3.85 43.47 -5.57
C SER A 25 -4.19 42.00 -5.75
N LEU A 26 -4.15 41.55 -7.01
CA LEU A 26 -4.09 40.16 -7.44
C LEU A 26 -3.15 39.30 -6.55
N SER A 27 -3.68 38.23 -5.96
CA SER A 27 -2.93 36.97 -5.78
C SER A 27 -3.83 35.78 -5.46
N ILE A 28 -4.85 35.51 -6.29
CA ILE A 28 -5.50 34.19 -6.35
C ILE A 28 -5.85 33.90 -7.80
N ALA A 29 -4.85 33.48 -8.58
CA ALA A 29 -5.10 32.97 -9.93
C ALA A 29 -4.04 31.95 -10.30
N TYR A 30 -4.18 30.72 -9.79
CA TYR A 30 -3.61 29.58 -10.49
C TYR A 30 -4.50 28.33 -10.61
N TYR A 31 -5.70 28.25 -10.01
CA TYR A 31 -6.46 26.98 -10.09
C TYR A 31 -7.98 27.06 -10.29
N PHE A 32 -8.52 28.22 -10.65
CA PHE A 32 -9.92 28.33 -11.06
C PHE A 32 -10.03 29.19 -12.30
N LYS A 33 -10.39 28.58 -13.43
CA LYS A 33 -10.78 29.32 -14.63
C LYS A 33 -12.18 29.87 -14.39
N LEU A 34 -12.27 30.96 -13.63
CA LEU A 34 -13.49 31.75 -13.47
C LEU A 34 -13.73 32.46 -14.82
N ALA A 35 -14.84 32.14 -15.50
CA ALA A 35 -15.33 33.00 -16.56
C ALA A 35 -16.13 34.13 -15.90
N ILE A 36 -15.71 35.37 -16.11
CA ILE A 36 -16.36 36.57 -15.57
C ILE A 36 -17.02 37.28 -16.75
N ASP A 37 -18.36 37.21 -16.84
CA ASP A 37 -19.13 38.03 -17.77
C ASP A 37 -19.54 39.32 -17.04
N ILE A 38 -19.04 40.47 -17.50
CA ILE A 38 -19.35 41.79 -16.94
C ILE A 38 -20.37 42.47 -17.85
N PHE A 39 -21.60 42.66 -17.36
CA PHE A 39 -22.60 43.51 -18.01
C PHE A 39 -22.61 44.89 -17.36
N LEU A 40 -22.34 45.94 -18.15
CA LEU A 40 -22.45 47.33 -17.73
C LEU A 40 -23.78 47.90 -18.22
N VAL A 41 -24.70 48.20 -17.31
CA VAL A 41 -25.93 48.95 -17.62
C VAL A 41 -25.71 50.40 -17.23
N TYR A 42 -25.71 51.30 -18.22
CA TYR A 42 -25.61 52.74 -17.99
C TYR A 42 -27.01 53.36 -17.89
N THR A 43 -27.37 53.80 -16.70
CA THR A 43 -28.44 54.78 -16.50
C THR A 43 -27.83 55.99 -15.82
N GLY A 44 -28.06 57.18 -16.37
CA GLY A 44 -27.43 58.44 -15.95
C GLY A 44 -27.59 58.68 -14.45
N PHE A 45 -26.47 59.10 -13.83
CA PHE A 45 -26.35 59.59 -12.46
C PHE A 45 -26.91 58.67 -11.35
N GLU A 46 -26.16 57.61 -11.01
CA GLU A 46 -25.81 57.15 -9.64
C GLU A 46 -25.27 55.70 -9.68
N VAL A 47 -24.38 55.38 -8.73
CA VAL A 47 -23.73 54.10 -8.38
C VAL A 47 -23.73 52.99 -9.45
N ILE A 48 -22.53 52.68 -9.99
CA ILE A 48 -22.30 51.54 -10.88
C ILE A 48 -22.54 50.23 -10.10
N LYS A 49 -23.70 49.61 -10.28
CA LYS A 49 -23.96 48.25 -9.81
C LYS A 49 -23.29 47.27 -10.77
N VAL A 50 -22.13 46.73 -10.39
CA VAL A 50 -21.47 45.65 -11.13
C VAL A 50 -22.02 44.32 -10.62
N THR A 51 -22.87 43.68 -11.40
CA THR A 51 -23.37 42.33 -11.09
C THR A 51 -22.40 41.31 -11.70
N ILE A 52 -21.67 40.59 -10.85
CA ILE A 52 -20.75 39.53 -11.27
C ILE A 52 -21.49 38.20 -11.21
N PHE A 53 -21.63 37.55 -12.36
CA PHE A 53 -22.20 36.21 -12.45
C PHE A 53 -21.09 35.15 -12.46
N LEU A 54 -21.00 34.37 -11.39
CA LEU A 54 -20.07 33.25 -11.29
C LEU A 54 -20.70 31.98 -11.85
N ARG A 55 -20.33 31.60 -13.07
CA ARG A 55 -20.74 30.32 -13.64
C ARG A 55 -19.82 29.21 -13.11
N ARG A 56 -20.38 28.25 -12.37
CA ARG A 56 -19.66 27.03 -11.96
C ARG A 56 -19.45 26.15 -13.20
N VAL A 57 -18.32 26.29 -13.87
CA VAL A 57 -17.88 25.33 -14.87
C VAL A 57 -17.36 24.10 -14.13
N LYS A 58 -18.07 22.98 -14.22
CA LYS A 58 -17.60 21.70 -13.71
C LYS A 58 -16.46 21.28 -14.63
N ALA A 59 -15.22 21.62 -14.27
CA ALA A 59 -14.08 21.00 -14.91
C ALA A 59 -14.22 19.49 -14.69
N ASP A 60 -14.30 18.73 -15.77
CA ASP A 60 -14.31 17.27 -15.72
C ASP A 60 -12.89 16.82 -15.37
N ILE A 61 -12.54 16.99 -14.09
CA ILE A 61 -11.27 16.51 -13.56
C ILE A 61 -11.38 15.00 -13.54
N ASP A 62 -10.76 14.37 -14.54
CA ASP A 62 -10.69 12.92 -14.65
C ASP A 62 -10.03 12.35 -13.39
N ALA A 63 -10.83 11.69 -12.55
CA ALA A 63 -10.35 11.02 -11.36
C ALA A 63 -9.26 9.98 -11.69
N GLY A 64 -9.23 9.46 -12.92
CA GLY A 64 -8.13 8.63 -13.42
C GLY A 64 -6.79 9.37 -13.49
N LYS A 65 -6.78 10.64 -13.91
CA LYS A 65 -5.56 11.48 -13.93
C LYS A 65 -5.09 11.87 -12.53
N LEU A 66 -6.01 12.12 -11.60
CA LEU A 66 -5.64 12.34 -10.19
C LEU A 66 -5.10 11.07 -9.56
N ALA A 67 -5.74 9.92 -9.83
CA ALA A 67 -5.27 8.63 -9.36
C ALA A 67 -3.89 8.29 -9.92
N SER A 68 -3.63 8.52 -11.21
CA SER A 68 -2.31 8.27 -11.78
C SER A 68 -1.23 9.14 -11.14
N ALA A 69 -1.51 10.43 -10.90
CA ALA A 69 -0.56 11.34 -10.25
C ALA A 69 -0.22 10.94 -8.80
N VAL A 70 -1.20 10.39 -8.07
CA VAL A 70 -1.03 10.00 -6.66
C VAL A 70 -0.45 8.59 -6.51
N LEU A 71 -0.89 7.64 -7.34
CA LEU A 71 -0.40 6.25 -7.31
C LEU A 71 0.97 6.10 -7.98
N TYR A 72 1.27 6.98 -8.94
CA TYR A 72 2.52 6.98 -9.71
C TYR A 72 3.07 8.41 -9.89
N PRO A 73 3.50 9.07 -8.79
CA PRO A 73 4.13 10.39 -8.91
C PRO A 73 5.36 10.31 -9.84
N GLU A 74 5.43 11.21 -10.82
CA GLU A 74 6.36 11.15 -11.96
C GLU A 74 7.88 11.20 -11.59
N ARG A 75 8.69 10.53 -12.44
CA ARG A 75 10.12 10.74 -12.80
C ARG A 75 11.29 10.35 -11.90
N HIS A 76 11.08 9.68 -10.76
CA HIS A 76 12.15 8.86 -10.18
C HIS A 76 11.61 7.48 -9.93
N ALA A 77 11.80 6.56 -10.88
CA ALA A 77 11.60 5.10 -10.78
C ALA A 77 10.82 4.71 -9.52
N THR A 78 9.53 5.02 -9.50
CA THR A 78 8.78 5.18 -8.26
C THR A 78 8.83 3.88 -7.49
N LYS A 79 9.16 4.00 -6.21
CA LYS A 79 9.18 2.94 -5.21
C LYS A 79 7.86 2.17 -5.21
N LEU A 80 7.74 1.15 -6.08
CA LEU A 80 6.59 0.22 -6.15
C LEU A 80 6.35 -0.49 -4.80
N ASP A 81 7.33 -0.45 -3.90
CA ASP A 81 7.27 -0.89 -2.51
C ASP A 81 6.35 -0.06 -1.61
N HIS A 82 5.58 0.89 -2.13
CA HIS A 82 4.50 1.55 -1.39
C HIS A 82 3.10 1.29 -1.96
N LEU A 83 2.98 0.52 -3.05
CA LEU A 83 1.68 0.18 -3.60
C LEU A 83 1.03 -0.97 -2.84
N ILE A 84 -0.26 -0.88 -2.58
CA ILE A 84 -1.04 -1.94 -1.94
C ILE A 84 -2.14 -2.35 -2.92
N ARG A 85 -2.35 -3.65 -3.14
CA ARG A 85 -3.33 -4.13 -4.13
C ARG A 85 -4.28 -5.11 -3.49
N ILE A 86 -5.54 -4.67 -3.31
CA ILE A 86 -6.58 -5.47 -2.65
C ILE A 86 -7.81 -5.46 -3.54
N GLY A 87 -8.03 -6.57 -4.24
CA GLY A 87 -9.09 -6.69 -5.24
C GLY A 87 -9.02 -5.57 -6.29
N ASP A 88 -10.09 -4.79 -6.38
CA ASP A 88 -10.21 -3.66 -7.33
C ASP A 88 -9.64 -2.33 -6.79
N VAL A 89 -9.15 -2.31 -5.55
CA VAL A 89 -8.60 -1.12 -4.89
C VAL A 89 -7.09 -1.11 -5.04
N ILE A 90 -6.56 0.03 -5.49
CA ILE A 90 -5.11 0.29 -5.52
C ILE A 90 -4.81 1.35 -4.47
N GLY A 91 -3.93 1.00 -3.54
CA GLY A 91 -3.41 1.87 -2.49
C GLY A 91 -2.02 2.38 -2.81
N HIS A 92 -1.69 3.61 -2.38
CA HIS A 92 -0.31 4.10 -2.25
C HIS A 92 -0.11 4.60 -0.82
N ARG A 93 0.66 3.86 -0.01
CA ARG A 93 0.93 4.20 1.38
C ARG A 93 2.08 5.18 1.53
N ASP A 94 2.15 5.82 2.69
CA ASP A 94 3.35 6.56 3.06
C ASP A 94 4.52 5.61 3.35
N SER A 95 5.73 6.20 3.32
CA SER A 95 6.94 5.49 3.76
C SER A 95 6.88 5.16 5.25
N LEU A 96 7.24 3.93 5.60
CA LEU A 96 7.23 3.41 6.97
C LEU A 96 8.63 2.90 7.35
N THR A 97 9.06 3.16 8.57
CA THR A 97 10.28 2.55 9.15
C THR A 97 10.02 1.07 9.48
N GLN A 98 11.07 0.28 9.76
CA GLN A 98 10.87 -1.14 10.12
C GLN A 98 10.02 -1.30 11.38
N LEU A 99 10.22 -0.43 12.37
CA LEU A 99 9.43 -0.46 13.60
C LEU A 99 7.96 -0.11 13.33
N GLN A 100 7.71 0.88 12.47
CA GLN A 100 6.35 1.26 12.07
C GLN A 100 5.63 0.17 11.28
N GLN A 101 6.34 -0.53 10.39
CA GLN A 101 5.81 -1.70 9.70
C GLN A 101 5.42 -2.79 10.70
N LYS A 102 6.30 -3.09 11.67
CA LYS A 102 5.99 -4.05 12.75
C LYS A 102 4.77 -3.63 13.56
N ILE A 103 4.68 -2.37 14.00
CA ILE A 103 3.52 -1.83 14.73
C ILE A 103 2.24 -2.07 13.93
N LEU A 104 2.21 -1.65 12.66
CA LEU A 104 1.02 -1.75 11.83
C LEU A 104 0.63 -3.20 11.54
N SER A 105 1.60 -4.06 11.19
CA SER A 105 1.36 -5.49 10.96
C SER A 105 0.86 -6.21 12.20
N THR A 106 1.41 -5.91 13.38
CA THR A 106 0.95 -6.48 14.65
C THR A 106 -0.45 -5.99 14.99
N ALA A 107 -0.73 -4.69 14.85
CA ALA A 107 -2.07 -4.15 15.06
C ALA A 107 -3.11 -4.82 14.15
N ILE A 108 -2.81 -5.02 12.87
CA ILE A 108 -3.69 -5.74 11.93
C ILE A 108 -3.88 -7.20 12.37
N SER A 109 -2.81 -7.89 12.76
CA SER A 109 -2.88 -9.30 13.21
C SER A 109 -3.74 -9.47 14.47
N LEU A 110 -3.64 -8.52 15.41
CA LEU A 110 -4.43 -8.52 16.64
C LEU A 110 -5.92 -8.33 16.38
N VAL A 111 -6.30 -7.52 15.39
CA VAL A 111 -7.70 -7.36 14.97
C VAL A 111 -8.32 -8.67 14.50
N TYR A 112 -7.54 -9.54 13.82
CA TYR A 112 -8.05 -10.85 13.41
C TYR A 112 -8.01 -11.90 14.51
N SER A 113 -7.04 -11.80 15.42
CA SER A 113 -6.88 -12.75 16.52
C SER A 113 -7.94 -12.57 17.61
N SER A 114 -8.55 -11.38 17.73
CA SER A 114 -9.58 -11.10 18.74
C SER A 114 -10.92 -11.78 18.47
N GLY A 115 -11.13 -12.43 17.32
CA GLY A 115 -12.31 -13.24 17.00
C GLY A 115 -13.62 -12.47 16.81
N GLU A 116 -13.76 -11.31 17.44
CA GLU A 116 -14.85 -10.35 17.28
C GLU A 116 -14.41 -9.26 16.31
N PHE A 117 -14.56 -9.50 15.00
CA PHE A 117 -14.40 -8.46 14.00
C PHE A 117 -15.65 -7.57 14.03
N ASP A 118 -15.75 -6.68 15.03
CA ASP A 118 -16.80 -5.67 15.06
C ASP A 118 -16.42 -4.51 14.11
N TYR A 119 -17.10 -4.47 12.98
CA TYR A 119 -16.96 -3.46 11.92
C TYR A 119 -17.17 -2.02 12.40
N THR A 120 -17.70 -1.81 13.61
CA THR A 120 -18.00 -0.46 14.11
C THR A 120 -16.91 0.13 15.00
N ARG A 121 -16.08 -0.69 15.67
CA ARG A 121 -15.06 -0.26 16.64
C ARG A 121 -13.95 -1.29 16.85
N ALA A 122 -13.30 -1.76 15.79
CA ALA A 122 -12.13 -2.63 15.95
C ALA A 122 -10.97 -1.86 16.60
N SER A 123 -11.00 -1.78 17.93
CA SER A 123 -9.89 -1.41 18.78
C SER A 123 -9.12 -2.66 19.11
N CYS A 124 -7.83 -2.72 18.76
CA CYS A 124 -6.96 -3.81 19.21
C CYS A 124 -6.02 -3.31 20.30
N LYS A 125 -5.83 -4.13 21.34
CA LYS A 125 -4.90 -3.86 22.43
C LYS A 125 -3.60 -4.62 22.20
N MET A 126 -2.49 -3.89 22.20
CA MET A 126 -1.15 -4.44 22.05
C MET A 126 -0.37 -4.24 23.36
N PRO A 127 -0.08 -5.31 24.11
CA PRO A 127 0.77 -5.21 25.30
C PRO A 127 2.18 -4.78 24.93
N ILE A 128 2.63 -3.64 25.46
CA ILE A 128 3.91 -3.02 25.09
C ILE A 128 5.06 -3.98 25.36
N ASN A 129 5.06 -4.63 26.52
CA ASN A 129 6.12 -5.54 26.94
C ASN A 129 6.22 -6.78 26.05
N GLN A 130 5.08 -7.29 25.55
CA GLN A 130 5.07 -8.43 24.63
C GLN A 130 5.62 -8.02 23.26
N PHE A 131 5.21 -6.84 22.76
CA PHE A 131 5.70 -6.31 21.50
C PHE A 131 7.21 -6.01 21.53
N LEU A 132 7.71 -5.42 22.63
CA LEU A 132 9.14 -5.14 22.80
C LEU A 132 9.98 -6.42 22.87
N LYS A 133 9.49 -7.47 23.55
CA LYS A 133 10.12 -8.80 23.54
C LYS A 133 10.19 -9.37 22.12
N PHE A 134 9.09 -9.29 21.37
CA PHE A 134 9.04 -9.70 19.97
C PHE A 134 10.02 -8.93 19.08
N CYS A 135 10.24 -7.64 19.37
CA CYS A 135 11.21 -6.82 18.62
C CYS A 135 12.69 -7.17 18.91
N ASN A 136 12.97 -8.03 19.90
CA ASN A 136 14.28 -8.60 20.23
C ASN A 136 15.42 -7.56 20.35
N SER A 137 15.19 -6.48 21.11
CA SER A 137 16.06 -5.31 21.07
C SER A 137 16.48 -4.82 22.45
N LYS A 138 17.79 -4.84 22.73
CA LYS A 138 18.43 -4.61 24.04
C LYS A 138 18.71 -3.13 24.37
N GLN A 139 17.89 -2.17 23.94
CA GLN A 139 18.20 -0.74 24.20
C GLN A 139 17.43 -0.17 25.40
N GLU A 140 18.10 0.65 26.19
CA GLU A 140 17.56 1.35 27.38
C GLU A 140 16.50 2.41 27.03
N ASN A 141 16.48 2.97 25.81
CA ASN A 141 15.52 4.01 25.37
C ASN A 141 14.36 3.49 24.48
N MET A 142 14.04 2.19 24.55
CA MET A 142 13.04 1.54 23.68
C MET A 142 11.64 2.14 23.80
N TYR A 143 11.18 2.45 25.01
CA TYR A 143 9.84 3.00 25.23
C TYR A 143 9.67 4.36 24.55
N HIS A 144 10.65 5.26 24.72
CA HIS A 144 10.61 6.58 24.07
C HIS A 144 10.62 6.46 22.54
N ASN A 145 11.50 5.62 22.00
CA ASN A 145 11.56 5.37 20.56
C ASN A 145 10.25 4.78 20.01
N LEU A 146 9.64 3.86 20.75
CA LEU A 146 8.34 3.27 20.38
C LEU A 146 7.25 4.35 20.33
N LEU A 147 7.13 5.18 21.37
CA LEU A 147 6.15 6.27 21.42
C LEU A 147 6.34 7.25 20.25
N CYS A 148 7.57 7.69 19.98
CA CYS A 148 7.87 8.56 18.85
C CYS A 148 7.51 7.91 17.50
N GLU A 149 7.75 6.61 17.33
CA GLU A 149 7.38 5.94 16.09
C GLU A 149 5.86 5.77 15.96
N ILE A 150 5.14 5.52 17.05
CA ILE A 150 3.67 5.43 17.07
C ILE A 150 3.04 6.78 16.68
N GLU A 151 3.53 7.89 17.25
CA GLU A 151 3.07 9.23 16.90
C GLU A 151 3.24 9.50 15.40
N LYS A 152 4.41 9.13 14.84
CA LYS A 152 4.66 9.23 13.39
C LYS A 152 3.78 8.29 12.56
N VAL A 153 3.38 7.11 13.06
CA VAL A 153 2.42 6.25 12.32
C VAL A 153 1.02 6.85 12.36
N ALA A 154 0.62 7.47 13.46
CA ALA A 154 -0.70 8.10 13.59
C ALA A 154 -0.94 9.18 12.53
N SER A 155 0.10 9.96 12.18
CA SER A 155 0.03 10.96 11.11
C SER A 155 0.13 10.39 9.70
N LYS A 156 0.42 9.09 9.54
CA LYS A 156 0.61 8.44 8.24
C LYS A 156 -0.67 7.76 7.78
N GLY A 157 -0.73 7.52 6.47
CA GLY A 157 -1.89 6.94 5.84
C GLY A 157 -1.62 6.35 4.47
N ILE A 158 -2.72 6.19 3.75
CA ILE A 158 -2.78 5.57 2.44
C ILE A 158 -3.76 6.32 1.56
N TRP A 159 -3.33 6.54 0.32
CA TRP A 159 -4.22 6.94 -0.76
C TRP A 159 -4.86 5.70 -1.35
N LEU A 160 -6.18 5.64 -1.42
CA LEU A 160 -6.95 4.52 -1.97
C LEU A 160 -7.68 4.97 -3.21
N TYR A 161 -7.48 4.25 -4.31
CA TYR A 161 -8.21 4.43 -5.56
C TYR A 161 -9.08 3.21 -5.84
N GLU A 162 -10.38 3.46 -5.93
CA GLU A 162 -11.40 2.47 -6.24
C GLU A 162 -11.80 2.59 -7.71
N LYS A 163 -11.39 1.60 -8.53
CA LYS A 163 -11.58 1.64 -9.99
C LYS A 163 -13.04 1.72 -10.40
N LYS A 164 -13.91 0.93 -9.75
CA LYS A 164 -15.35 0.80 -10.09
C LYS A 164 -16.08 2.13 -10.01
N HIS A 165 -15.84 2.89 -8.93
CA HIS A 165 -16.50 4.17 -8.68
C HIS A 165 -15.62 5.37 -9.06
N LYS A 166 -14.43 5.14 -9.63
CA LYS A 166 -13.43 6.16 -9.93
C LYS A 166 -13.19 7.11 -8.76
N ARG A 167 -13.10 6.57 -7.54
CA ARG A 167 -13.00 7.37 -6.31
C ARG A 167 -11.59 7.30 -5.76
N LEU A 168 -10.99 8.46 -5.52
CA LEU A 168 -9.72 8.60 -4.82
C LEU A 168 -9.98 9.16 -3.42
N ALA A 169 -9.43 8.52 -2.39
CA ALA A 169 -9.56 8.94 -1.01
C ALA A 169 -8.20 8.87 -0.30
N ARG A 170 -7.95 9.80 0.62
CA ARG A 170 -6.84 9.71 1.57
C ARG A 170 -7.40 9.31 2.93
N THR A 171 -6.80 8.33 3.57
CA THR A 171 -7.18 7.91 4.92
C THR A 171 -5.94 7.63 5.76
N HIS A 172 -6.01 7.92 7.05
CA HIS A 172 -4.96 7.56 8.02
C HIS A 172 -5.08 6.08 8.39
N TRP A 173 -4.02 5.49 8.92
CA TRP A 173 -4.07 4.12 9.42
C TRP A 173 -4.99 4.00 10.64
N PHE A 174 -4.80 4.91 11.59
CA PHE A 174 -5.51 4.93 12.86
C PHE A 174 -6.40 6.16 12.98
N GLN A 175 -7.57 5.98 13.56
CA GLN A 175 -8.44 7.07 14.01
C GLN A 175 -8.00 7.59 15.38
N THR A 176 -7.70 6.67 16.29
CA THR A 176 -7.32 6.98 17.68
C THR A 176 -6.25 5.99 18.12
N ILE A 177 -5.31 6.47 18.93
CA ILE A 177 -4.33 5.62 19.63
C ILE A 177 -4.34 6.04 21.10
N GLU A 178 -4.60 5.10 21.99
CA GLU A 178 -4.70 5.34 23.42
C GLU A 178 -3.69 4.49 24.18
N TYR A 179 -3.17 5.03 25.28
CA TYR A 179 -2.27 4.32 26.19
C TYR A 179 -2.98 4.13 27.52
N ALA A 180 -3.16 2.88 27.92
CA ALA A 180 -3.79 2.55 29.18
C ALA A 180 -3.21 1.24 29.72
N ASP A 181 -2.90 1.19 31.02
CA ASP A 181 -2.54 -0.03 31.76
C ASP A 181 -1.40 -0.87 31.14
N GLY A 182 -0.43 -0.22 30.48
CA GLY A 182 0.70 -0.91 29.82
C GLY A 182 0.39 -1.46 28.43
N ASP A 183 -0.80 -1.20 27.92
CA ASP A 183 -1.26 -1.52 26.57
C ASP A 183 -1.34 -0.28 25.69
N ILE A 184 -1.19 -0.51 24.38
CA ILE A 184 -1.53 0.47 23.35
C ILE A 184 -2.82 -0.01 22.68
N ALA A 185 -3.88 0.78 22.77
CA ALA A 185 -5.12 0.54 22.05
C ALA A 185 -5.10 1.29 20.72
N PHE A 186 -5.12 0.55 19.61
CA PHE A 186 -5.21 1.12 18.27
C PHE A 186 -6.64 1.00 17.75
N GLN A 187 -7.25 2.13 17.38
CA GLN A 187 -8.50 2.16 16.64
C GLN A 187 -8.20 2.46 15.17
N PHE A 188 -8.46 1.51 14.27
CA PHE A 188 -8.26 1.73 12.84
C PHE A 188 -9.28 2.71 12.26
N ALA A 189 -8.88 3.45 11.24
CA ALA A 189 -9.83 4.28 10.49
C ALA A 189 -10.84 3.40 9.74
N ASN A 190 -12.10 3.82 9.68
CA ASN A 190 -13.18 3.04 9.04
C ASN A 190 -12.85 2.57 7.62
N LYS A 191 -12.17 3.40 6.82
CA LYS A 191 -11.75 3.05 5.45
C LYS A 191 -10.69 1.93 5.41
N ILE A 192 -9.86 1.83 6.44
CA ILE A 192 -8.88 0.75 6.59
C ILE A 192 -9.60 -0.51 7.06
N LEU A 193 -10.59 -0.39 7.96
CA LEU A 193 -11.42 -1.53 8.35
C LEU A 193 -12.21 -2.10 7.17
N ASP A 194 -12.81 -1.26 6.32
CA ASP A 194 -13.46 -1.69 5.07
C ASP A 194 -12.48 -2.51 4.19
N LEU A 195 -11.23 -2.05 4.08
CA LEU A 195 -10.18 -2.68 3.28
C LEU A 195 -9.77 -4.04 3.87
N ILE A 196 -9.52 -4.06 5.18
CA ILE A 196 -9.19 -5.25 5.96
C ILE A 196 -10.33 -6.28 5.83
N ALA A 197 -11.58 -5.87 6.06
CA ALA A 197 -12.78 -6.69 5.90
C ALA A 197 -12.94 -7.33 4.51
N THR A 198 -12.48 -6.65 3.47
CA THR A 198 -12.52 -7.17 2.09
C THR A 198 -11.54 -8.35 1.92
N ILE A 199 -10.51 -8.43 2.76
CA ILE A 199 -9.56 -9.53 2.78
C ILE A 199 -10.04 -10.55 3.80
N GLY A 200 -10.32 -11.77 3.35
CA GLY A 200 -10.67 -12.87 4.25
C GLY A 200 -9.56 -13.09 5.29
N PRO A 201 -9.86 -13.45 6.55
CA PRO A 201 -8.87 -13.60 7.62
C PRO A 201 -7.64 -14.44 7.23
N ASN A 202 -7.86 -15.49 6.42
CA ASN A 202 -6.82 -16.40 5.94
C ASN A 202 -5.87 -15.81 4.88
N ASP A 203 -6.21 -14.65 4.30
CA ASP A 203 -5.48 -14.00 3.21
C ASP A 203 -4.78 -12.71 3.63
N VAL A 204 -5.11 -12.16 4.80
CA VAL A 204 -4.62 -10.87 5.32
C VAL A 204 -3.12 -10.85 5.45
N GLU A 205 -2.57 -11.96 5.94
CA GLU A 205 -1.15 -12.10 6.12
C GLU A 205 -0.43 -11.88 4.79
N ARG A 206 -0.90 -12.52 3.73
CA ARG A 206 -0.32 -12.44 2.39
C ARG A 206 -0.62 -11.11 1.69
N GLN A 207 -1.86 -10.64 1.75
CA GLN A 207 -2.31 -9.50 0.93
C GLN A 207 -2.00 -8.15 1.56
N LEU A 208 -2.03 -8.01 2.89
CA LEU A 208 -1.87 -6.70 3.53
C LEU A 208 -0.65 -6.64 4.44
N ILE A 209 -0.45 -7.63 5.30
CA ILE A 209 0.68 -7.61 6.25
C ILE A 209 2.01 -7.69 5.49
N LYS A 210 2.17 -8.64 4.57
CA LYS A 210 3.39 -8.77 3.76
C LYS A 210 3.62 -7.58 2.84
N GLU A 211 2.56 -7.00 2.28
CA GLU A 211 2.68 -5.75 1.53
C GLU A 211 3.22 -4.62 2.42
N ILE A 212 2.78 -4.53 3.68
CA ILE A 212 3.31 -3.54 4.62
C ILE A 212 4.77 -3.83 4.98
N GLN A 213 5.13 -5.09 5.25
CA GLN A 213 6.46 -5.48 5.76
C GLN A 213 7.57 -5.32 4.72
N TYR A 214 7.36 -5.82 3.49
CA TYR A 214 8.42 -5.81 2.47
C TYR A 214 8.64 -4.42 1.87
N LYS A 215 9.92 -4.06 1.72
CA LYS A 215 10.42 -2.79 1.16
C LYS A 215 11.05 -2.96 -0.21
N GLY A 216 11.48 -4.16 -0.58
CA GLY A 216 12.09 -4.38 -1.88
C GLY A 216 11.07 -4.25 -3.01
N LYS A 217 11.45 -3.50 -4.04
CA LYS A 217 10.64 -3.25 -5.25
C LYS A 217 10.05 -4.53 -5.85
N TYR A 218 10.83 -5.62 -5.82
CA TYR A 218 10.46 -6.90 -6.41
C TYR A 218 10.10 -7.96 -5.36
N THR A 219 10.35 -7.69 -4.08
CA THR A 219 10.16 -8.65 -2.98
C THR A 219 8.73 -9.12 -2.89
N ARG A 220 7.77 -8.23 -3.12
CA ARG A 220 6.34 -8.58 -3.11
C ARG A 220 5.96 -9.52 -4.24
N ALA A 221 6.41 -9.22 -5.46
CA ALA A 221 6.13 -10.08 -6.61
C ALA A 221 6.82 -11.45 -6.45
N ILE A 222 8.02 -11.49 -5.87
CA ILE A 222 8.69 -12.75 -5.51
C ILE A 222 7.91 -13.49 -4.41
N PHE A 223 7.42 -12.78 -3.39
CA PHE A 223 6.61 -13.34 -2.34
C PHE A 223 5.31 -13.97 -2.87
N GLU A 224 4.64 -13.31 -3.82
CA GLU A 224 3.48 -13.86 -4.52
C GLU A 224 3.82 -15.12 -5.31
N ILE A 225 4.95 -15.12 -6.04
CA ILE A 225 5.43 -16.28 -6.79
C ILE A 225 5.64 -17.46 -5.83
N ILE A 226 6.40 -17.28 -4.74
CA ILE A 226 6.67 -18.36 -3.78
C ILE A 226 5.43 -18.77 -2.96
N SER A 227 4.49 -17.87 -2.73
CA SER A 227 3.24 -18.19 -2.05
C SER A 227 2.30 -18.98 -2.98
N SER A 228 2.39 -18.75 -4.29
CA SER A 228 1.63 -19.47 -5.31
C SER A 228 2.24 -20.83 -5.66
N SER A 229 3.56 -20.99 -5.52
CA SER A 229 4.20 -22.31 -5.59
C SER A 229 3.70 -23.14 -4.40
N LYS A 230 2.96 -24.21 -4.70
CA LYS A 230 2.23 -25.02 -3.71
C LYS A 230 3.12 -25.38 -2.53
N THR A 231 2.52 -25.45 -1.34
CA THR A 231 3.16 -25.90 -0.08
C THR A 231 3.75 -27.31 -0.16
N THR A 232 3.45 -28.06 -1.22
CA THR A 232 3.96 -29.41 -1.44
C THR A 232 4.39 -29.54 -2.90
N GLY A 233 5.70 -29.64 -3.12
CA GLY A 233 6.30 -29.91 -4.43
C GLY A 233 7.39 -28.93 -4.84
N VAL A 234 7.98 -29.18 -6.01
CA VAL A 234 8.90 -28.28 -6.68
C VAL A 234 8.12 -27.58 -7.79
N THR A 235 8.11 -26.26 -7.81
CA THR A 235 7.47 -25.48 -8.88
C THR A 235 8.53 -24.91 -9.81
N GLU A 236 8.33 -25.08 -11.11
CA GLU A 236 9.26 -24.61 -12.16
C GLU A 236 8.64 -23.46 -12.95
N TYR A 237 9.45 -22.42 -13.18
CA TYR A 237 9.09 -21.29 -14.02
C TYR A 237 10.17 -21.09 -15.07
N SER A 238 9.74 -20.94 -16.33
CA SER A 238 10.64 -20.48 -17.39
C SER A 238 11.14 -19.06 -17.10
N ILE A 239 12.36 -18.72 -17.52
CA ILE A 239 12.88 -17.35 -17.37
C ILE A 239 11.94 -16.29 -17.99
N PRO A 240 11.37 -16.48 -19.20
CA PRO A 240 10.41 -15.54 -19.76
C PRO A 240 9.16 -15.36 -18.91
N GLU A 241 8.60 -16.44 -18.36
CA GLU A 241 7.42 -16.36 -17.49
C GLU A 241 7.73 -15.60 -16.20
N LEU A 242 8.89 -15.87 -15.58
CA LEU A 242 9.30 -15.18 -14.37
C LEU A 242 9.48 -13.68 -14.62
N MET A 243 10.09 -13.31 -15.75
CA MET A 243 10.24 -11.92 -16.16
C MET A 243 8.90 -11.23 -16.36
N LYS A 244 7.90 -11.93 -16.90
CA LYS A 244 6.52 -11.41 -17.02
C LYS A 244 5.87 -11.16 -15.68
N ARG A 245 5.92 -12.14 -14.77
CA ARG A 245 5.36 -12.00 -13.41
C ARG A 245 6.01 -10.86 -12.62
N LEU A 246 7.32 -10.64 -12.83
CA LEU A 246 8.07 -9.55 -12.22
C LEU A 246 7.93 -8.19 -12.95
N SER A 247 7.17 -8.13 -14.04
CA SER A 247 7.04 -6.95 -14.91
C SER A 247 8.39 -6.44 -15.45
N LEU A 248 9.30 -7.37 -15.77
CA LEU A 248 10.66 -7.13 -16.26
C LEU A 248 10.85 -7.47 -17.75
N GLU A 249 9.78 -7.78 -18.49
CA GLU A 249 9.82 -8.18 -19.91
C GLU A 249 10.55 -7.19 -20.81
N HIS A 250 10.51 -5.90 -20.48
CA HIS A 250 11.15 -4.82 -21.23
C HIS A 250 12.64 -4.67 -20.90
N THR A 251 13.16 -5.40 -19.91
CA THR A 251 14.56 -5.31 -19.48
C THR A 251 15.43 -6.32 -20.23
N ARG A 252 16.69 -5.96 -20.47
CA ARG A 252 17.70 -6.84 -21.09
C ARG A 252 18.44 -7.69 -20.05
N TYR A 253 17.82 -8.01 -18.92
CA TYR A 253 18.51 -8.71 -17.83
C TYR A 253 18.94 -10.12 -18.26
N SER A 254 20.23 -10.41 -18.08
CA SER A 254 20.71 -11.78 -18.10
C SER A 254 20.27 -12.52 -16.84
N TYR A 255 20.29 -13.84 -16.85
CA TYR A 255 19.99 -14.63 -15.65
C TYR A 255 20.86 -14.22 -14.44
N GLY A 256 22.16 -13.97 -14.65
CA GLY A 256 23.04 -13.49 -13.58
C GLY A 256 22.60 -12.14 -13.00
N GLN A 257 22.12 -11.22 -13.84
CA GLN A 257 21.58 -9.94 -13.38
C GLN A 257 20.24 -10.10 -12.66
N LEU A 258 19.35 -10.95 -13.18
CA LEU A 258 18.08 -11.28 -12.53
C LEU A 258 18.32 -11.87 -11.14
N LYS A 259 19.26 -12.82 -11.04
CA LYS A 259 19.67 -13.44 -9.79
C LYS A 259 20.20 -12.40 -8.78
N LEU A 260 21.23 -11.65 -9.15
CA LEU A 260 21.94 -10.74 -8.24
C LEU A 260 21.11 -9.50 -7.85
N ARG A 261 20.25 -8.99 -8.75
CA ARG A 261 19.54 -7.72 -8.54
C ARG A 261 18.10 -7.89 -8.08
N VAL A 262 17.52 -9.07 -8.30
CA VAL A 262 16.09 -9.29 -8.06
C VAL A 262 15.89 -10.48 -7.14
N LEU A 263 16.33 -11.67 -7.51
CA LEU A 263 16.01 -12.89 -6.75
C LEU A 263 16.71 -12.91 -5.39
N GLU A 264 18.03 -12.76 -5.35
CA GLU A 264 18.78 -12.83 -4.10
C GLU A 264 18.39 -11.71 -3.12
N PRO A 265 18.30 -10.42 -3.51
CA PRO A 265 17.90 -9.36 -2.58
C PRO A 265 16.47 -9.56 -2.06
N SER A 266 15.54 -10.02 -2.91
CA SER A 266 14.15 -10.24 -2.53
C SER A 266 14.00 -11.42 -1.58
N LEU A 267 14.64 -12.54 -1.89
CA LEU A 267 14.57 -13.74 -1.06
C LEU A 267 15.34 -13.55 0.25
N GLN A 268 16.46 -12.83 0.25
CA GLN A 268 17.15 -12.42 1.46
C GLN A 268 16.23 -11.57 2.34
N GLU A 269 15.53 -10.58 1.79
CA GLU A 269 14.60 -9.76 2.56
C GLU A 269 13.45 -10.59 3.15
N ILE A 270 12.88 -11.52 2.38
CA ILE A 270 11.85 -12.45 2.88
C ILE A 270 12.43 -13.29 4.02
N TYR A 271 13.63 -13.82 3.86
CA TYR A 271 14.33 -14.58 4.90
C TYR A 271 14.50 -13.72 6.17
N ASP A 272 14.96 -12.48 6.03
CA ASP A 272 15.22 -11.61 7.19
C ASP A 272 13.95 -11.18 7.93
N GLN A 273 12.81 -11.13 7.25
CA GLN A 273 11.54 -10.65 7.81
C GLN A 273 10.57 -11.78 8.22
N ASP A 274 10.71 -12.99 7.67
CA ASP A 274 9.77 -14.10 7.87
C ASP A 274 10.50 -15.41 8.24
N ASP A 275 10.28 -15.90 9.46
CA ASP A 275 10.82 -17.15 9.96
C ASP A 275 9.97 -18.38 9.73
N ALA A 276 8.73 -18.19 9.30
CA ALA A 276 7.82 -19.25 8.95
C ALA A 276 7.92 -19.63 7.47
N ILE A 277 8.92 -19.12 6.73
CA ILE A 277 9.15 -19.43 5.31
C ILE A 277 10.59 -19.87 5.08
N PHE A 278 10.74 -21.00 4.40
CA PHE A 278 12.02 -21.50 3.91
C PHE A 278 11.91 -21.78 2.41
N VAL A 279 12.77 -21.15 1.62
CA VAL A 279 12.77 -21.28 0.15
C VAL A 279 14.10 -21.85 -0.32
N GLN A 280 14.04 -22.99 -1.00
CA GLN A 280 15.15 -23.51 -1.78
C GLN A 280 14.86 -23.21 -3.25
N PHE A 281 15.85 -22.72 -3.98
CA PHE A 281 15.67 -22.40 -5.39
C PHE A 281 16.99 -22.50 -6.14
N GLY A 282 16.91 -22.89 -7.40
CA GLY A 282 18.07 -23.07 -8.26
C GLY A 282 17.68 -23.07 -9.74
N PRO A 283 18.67 -23.02 -10.65
CA PRO A 283 18.42 -23.02 -12.08
C PRO A 283 18.36 -24.45 -12.62
N THR A 284 17.52 -24.65 -13.64
CA THR A 284 17.60 -25.80 -14.55
C THR A 284 18.36 -25.36 -15.80
N PHE A 285 19.37 -26.13 -16.20
CA PHE A 285 20.21 -25.83 -17.35
C PHE A 285 19.81 -26.66 -18.58
N SER A 286 19.84 -25.99 -19.73
CA SER A 286 19.78 -26.62 -21.06
C SER A 286 21.05 -26.26 -21.81
N GLY A 287 21.97 -27.24 -21.85
CA GLY A 287 23.36 -27.02 -22.25
C GLY A 287 24.06 -25.99 -21.33
N ARG A 288 24.50 -24.86 -21.89
CA ARG A 288 25.16 -23.77 -21.14
C ARG A 288 24.20 -22.66 -20.69
N ARG A 289 22.93 -22.71 -21.08
CA ARG A 289 21.94 -21.66 -20.79
C ARG A 289 21.04 -22.09 -19.64
N VAL A 290 20.65 -21.13 -18.81
CA VAL A 290 19.59 -21.34 -17.81
C VAL A 290 18.25 -21.18 -18.52
N GLU A 291 17.45 -22.22 -18.50
CA GLU A 291 16.13 -22.26 -19.15
C GLU A 291 15.02 -21.95 -18.15
N GLU A 292 15.15 -22.51 -16.95
CA GLU A 292 14.10 -22.46 -15.92
C GLU A 292 14.70 -22.23 -14.53
N LEU A 293 13.84 -21.79 -13.62
CA LEU A 293 14.10 -21.68 -12.19
C LEU A 293 13.09 -22.51 -11.44
N TRP A 294 13.58 -23.37 -10.56
CA TRP A 294 12.75 -24.15 -9.66
C TRP A 294 12.73 -23.52 -8.27
N PHE A 295 11.58 -23.62 -7.60
CA PHE A 295 11.36 -23.20 -6.23
C PHE A 295 10.76 -24.36 -5.45
N LYS A 296 11.30 -24.62 -4.26
CA LYS A 296 10.71 -25.47 -3.24
C LYS A 296 10.48 -24.64 -2.00
N VAL A 297 9.22 -24.52 -1.61
CA VAL A 297 8.79 -23.67 -0.50
C VAL A 297 8.29 -24.57 0.62
N THR A 298 8.77 -24.30 1.83
CA THR A 298 8.32 -24.94 3.06
C THR A 298 7.87 -23.84 4.01
N THR A 299 6.74 -24.05 4.69
CA THR A 299 6.13 -23.03 5.56
C THR A 299 5.85 -23.58 6.97
N GLY A 300 5.66 -22.68 7.93
CA GLY A 300 5.26 -23.01 9.30
C GLY A 300 6.39 -23.61 10.16
N GLU A 301 6.05 -24.54 11.04
CA GLU A 301 7.00 -25.15 11.98
C GLU A 301 8.13 -25.93 11.29
N GLU A 302 7.83 -26.55 10.14
CA GLU A 302 8.86 -27.22 9.35
C GLU A 302 9.89 -26.24 8.81
N ALA A 303 9.44 -25.06 8.36
CA ALA A 303 10.33 -23.99 7.92
C ALA A 303 11.23 -23.54 9.07
N ARG A 304 10.68 -23.28 10.26
CA ARG A 304 11.44 -22.85 11.44
C ARG A 304 12.58 -23.83 11.78
N LYS A 305 12.29 -25.12 11.78
CA LYS A 305 13.30 -26.18 12.00
C LYS A 305 14.39 -26.20 10.93
N LEU A 306 14.05 -25.93 9.68
CA LEU A 306 15.03 -25.82 8.59
C LEU A 306 15.89 -24.56 8.75
N ARG A 307 15.30 -23.43 9.16
CA ARG A 307 16.03 -22.18 9.43
C ARG A 307 17.04 -22.31 10.57
N GLU A 308 16.73 -23.09 11.61
CA GLU A 308 17.68 -23.38 12.70
C GLU A 308 18.93 -24.11 12.20
N LYS A 309 18.75 -25.05 11.27
CA LYS A 309 19.86 -25.82 10.67
C LYS A 309 20.65 -24.98 9.66
N GLU A 310 19.96 -24.11 8.92
CA GLU A 310 20.56 -23.28 7.87
C GLU A 310 20.23 -21.78 8.09
N PRO A 311 20.85 -21.13 9.09
CA PRO A 311 20.47 -19.77 9.49
C PRO A 311 20.85 -18.69 8.47
N LYS A 312 21.73 -19.00 7.52
CA LYS A 312 22.12 -18.07 6.45
C LYS A 312 21.39 -18.45 5.17
N PHE A 313 20.78 -17.45 4.53
CA PHE A 313 20.23 -17.59 3.19
C PHE A 313 21.34 -18.03 2.23
N LYS A 314 21.05 -19.06 1.42
CA LYS A 314 21.97 -19.61 0.44
C LYS A 314 21.22 -19.93 -0.84
N PHE A 315 21.89 -19.67 -1.95
CA PHE A 315 21.42 -20.07 -3.27
C PHE A 315 21.68 -21.56 -3.48
N ALA A 316 20.66 -22.34 -3.87
CA ALA A 316 20.83 -23.77 -4.06
C ALA A 316 21.64 -24.05 -5.33
N LEU A 317 22.56 -25.00 -5.26
CA LEU A 317 23.28 -25.44 -6.45
C LEU A 317 22.33 -26.22 -7.38
N PRO A 318 22.58 -26.25 -8.69
CA PRO A 318 21.70 -26.94 -9.65
C PRO A 318 21.54 -28.44 -9.34
N LYS A 319 22.54 -29.04 -8.70
CA LYS A 319 22.57 -30.44 -8.27
C LYS A 319 21.68 -30.71 -7.06
N GLU A 320 21.17 -29.67 -6.40
CA GLU A 320 20.32 -29.74 -5.21
C GLU A 320 18.83 -29.68 -5.57
N LYS A 321 18.48 -29.72 -6.87
CA LYS A 321 17.08 -29.86 -7.31
C LYS A 321 16.51 -31.12 -6.65
N PRO A 322 15.47 -31.00 -5.81
CA PRO A 322 14.82 -32.16 -5.22
C PRO A 322 14.28 -33.03 -6.35
N ILE A 323 14.71 -34.28 -6.42
CA ILE A 323 14.10 -35.27 -7.30
C ILE A 323 12.69 -35.50 -6.74
N GLU A 324 11.65 -35.14 -7.48
CA GLU A 324 10.29 -35.54 -7.12
C GLU A 324 10.27 -37.06 -7.03
N GLN A 325 10.13 -37.58 -5.80
CA GLN A 325 9.69 -38.96 -5.63
C GLN A 325 8.26 -39.00 -6.13
N THR A 326 8.09 -39.48 -7.37
CA THR A 326 6.79 -39.93 -7.86
C THR A 326 6.29 -40.95 -6.85
N MET A 327 5.31 -40.58 -6.02
CA MET A 327 4.64 -41.55 -5.16
C MET A 327 3.96 -42.54 -6.10
N ALA A 328 4.51 -43.76 -6.12
CA ALA A 328 3.93 -44.91 -6.79
C ALA A 328 2.67 -45.39 -6.08
#